data_AF-A0A0F4G557-F1
#
_entry.id   AF-A0A0F4G557-F1
#
_cell.length_a   1.000
_cell.length_b   1.000
_cell.length_c   1.000
_cell.angle_alpha   90.00
_cell.angle_beta   90.00
_cell.angle_gamma   90.00
#
_symmetry.space_group_name_H-M   'P 1'
#
loop_
_entity.id
_entity.type
_entity.pdbx_description
1 polymer ?
#
loop_
_entity_poly.entity_id
_entity_poly.type
_entity_poly.pdbx_seq_one_letter_code
_entity_poly.pdbx_strand_id
1 'polypeptide(L)'
;MSAPDSSPQQIRTVTTDLLKINHPIMLAGMNVAAGPKLAAAVSNAGGIGVIGGVGYTPDMLREQIAELKGYLKDKNAPFGVDLLLPQVGGSARKTNYDYTKGKLGELTEIIIESGARLFVSAVGVPPKQVVDRLHEAGILYMNMIGHPKHVKKCLELGVDMICAQGGEGGGHTGDVPTTVLIPAVAELCKGHKSPMTGQPVQVIAAGGIFDGRGLAAALALGASAVWVGTRFILAEEAGAPRAHQEAVRTAGFDDNVRTIIFTGRPLRVRNNPYIANWEENRQQEIKDLTSKGHIPVEWDMERMGDDVDDDTMDNARPFLMGKAAAVVNHKKSAKVIIDEMVQGAVDTFHANTSTLSGKMLEARLEQAALLKKVVDAIKDLVQDCNFDCNDSGIALQAMDNSHVALVSMMLKSESFSPFRCDRNIALGINLGSLTKVLRCAQGEDILTMKAEDAPDVVNFTFESAESDRISEYDIKLMDIDQEHLGIPDTEYAATITLPSSEFQRITRDLGALSESVSIECTKDGVSFKCNGDIGNGSVTLRQHTNVEDEDKNVEINLSEPVALTFSLKYLTNFCKASGLSKSVKLCLSNEVPLLVEYSLSNNSFLRFYLAPKIGDEE
;
A
#
# COMPACT_ATOMS: atom_id res chain seq x y z
N MET A 1 22.06 0.68 -5.36
CA MET A 1 22.18 1.08 -3.95
C MET A 1 21.29 2.30 -3.79
N SER A 2 20.40 2.31 -2.79
CA SER A 2 19.46 3.39 -2.53
C SER A 2 20.19 4.67 -2.13
N ALA A 3 19.67 5.84 -2.51
CA ALA A 3 20.22 7.11 -2.05
C ALA A 3 20.14 7.17 -0.51
N PRO A 4 21.19 7.64 0.19
CA PRO A 4 21.27 7.53 1.66
C PRO A 4 20.16 8.29 2.41
N ASP A 5 19.48 9.23 1.75
CA ASP A 5 18.40 10.07 2.32
C ASP A 5 16.99 9.70 1.81
N SER A 6 16.92 8.78 0.85
CA SER A 6 15.64 8.33 0.29
C SER A 6 14.88 7.49 1.29
N SER A 7 13.55 7.63 1.30
CA SER A 7 12.70 6.67 2.01
C SER A 7 12.77 5.30 1.31
N PRO A 8 12.40 4.21 2.01
CA PRO A 8 12.34 2.89 1.39
C PRO A 8 11.48 2.89 0.13
N GLN A 9 11.91 2.17 -0.90
CA GLN A 9 11.12 2.02 -2.12
C GLN A 9 9.84 1.24 -1.81
N GLN A 10 8.69 1.90 -1.91
CA GLN A 10 7.36 1.29 -1.76
C GLN A 10 6.70 0.97 -3.11
N ILE A 11 7.05 1.73 -4.17
CA ILE A 11 6.50 1.55 -5.52
C ILE A 11 7.68 1.36 -6.49
N ARG A 12 7.73 0.21 -7.15
CA ARG A 12 8.74 -0.14 -8.15
C ARG A 12 8.10 -0.29 -9.53
N THR A 13 8.67 0.36 -10.54
CA THR A 13 8.21 0.33 -11.94
C THR A 13 9.38 0.08 -12.88
N VAL A 14 9.12 -0.19 -14.16
CA VAL A 14 10.19 -0.30 -15.17
C VAL A 14 11.00 1.01 -15.25
N THR A 15 10.36 2.16 -15.09
CA THR A 15 11.03 3.46 -15.09
C THR A 15 11.96 3.63 -13.88
N THR A 16 11.58 3.17 -12.69
CA THR A 16 12.48 3.21 -11.52
C THR A 16 13.73 2.37 -11.76
N ASP A 17 13.57 1.21 -12.39
CA ASP A 17 14.68 0.30 -12.71
C ASP A 17 15.61 0.88 -13.79
N LEU A 18 15.03 1.44 -14.87
CA LEU A 18 15.79 2.07 -15.94
C LEU A 18 16.58 3.29 -15.45
N LEU A 19 15.95 4.15 -14.64
CA LEU A 19 16.58 5.37 -14.13
C LEU A 19 17.47 5.14 -12.90
N LYS A 20 17.39 3.96 -12.27
CA LYS A 20 18.06 3.61 -11.00
C LYS A 20 17.65 4.55 -9.86
N ILE A 21 16.36 4.76 -9.71
CA ILE A 21 15.74 5.60 -8.66
C ILE A 21 14.81 4.77 -7.77
N ASN A 22 14.48 5.28 -6.58
CA ASN A 22 13.61 4.58 -5.64
C ASN A 22 12.13 4.86 -5.91
N HIS A 23 11.79 6.08 -6.29
CA HIS A 23 10.42 6.53 -6.40
C HIS A 23 10.10 6.92 -7.85
N PRO A 24 8.91 6.59 -8.39
CA PRO A 24 8.51 6.90 -9.76
C PRO A 24 8.10 8.39 -9.91
N ILE A 25 8.92 9.30 -9.39
CA ILE A 25 8.71 10.75 -9.40
C ILE A 25 9.93 11.42 -10.04
N MET A 26 9.66 12.21 -11.07
CA MET A 26 10.63 12.97 -11.83
C MET A 26 10.35 14.46 -11.65
N LEU A 27 11.40 15.24 -11.35
CA LEU A 27 11.31 16.69 -11.36
C LEU A 27 11.21 17.19 -12.80
N ALA A 28 10.28 18.10 -13.07
CA ALA A 28 10.22 18.75 -14.36
C ALA A 28 11.41 19.69 -14.60
N GLY A 29 12.00 19.62 -15.79
CA GLY A 29 12.97 20.61 -16.29
C GLY A 29 12.33 21.99 -16.41
N MET A 30 12.49 22.81 -15.39
CA MET A 30 11.98 24.18 -15.35
C MET A 30 13.15 25.15 -15.30
N ASN A 31 13.34 25.95 -16.35
CA ASN A 31 14.40 26.96 -16.36
C ASN A 31 14.26 27.87 -15.13
N VAL A 32 15.37 28.12 -14.44
CA VAL A 32 15.49 28.84 -13.15
C VAL A 32 14.82 28.12 -11.97
N ALA A 33 13.56 27.69 -12.07
CA ALA A 33 12.83 27.08 -10.96
C ALA A 33 13.39 25.72 -10.53
N ALA A 34 13.75 24.86 -11.50
CA ALA A 34 14.43 23.59 -11.30
C ALA A 34 15.95 23.76 -11.45
N GLY A 35 16.51 24.67 -10.67
CA GLY A 35 17.95 24.87 -10.57
C GLY A 35 18.69 23.69 -9.92
N PRO A 36 20.03 23.75 -9.88
CA PRO A 36 20.89 22.64 -9.45
C PRO A 36 20.56 22.09 -8.06
N LYS A 37 20.25 22.98 -7.11
CA LYS A 37 19.90 22.62 -5.73
C LYS A 37 18.61 21.79 -5.65
N LEU A 38 17.56 22.18 -6.38
CA LEU A 38 16.30 21.45 -6.39
C LEU A 38 16.44 20.09 -7.08
N ALA A 39 17.12 20.05 -8.22
CA ALA A 39 17.37 18.80 -8.92
C ALA A 39 18.17 17.82 -8.04
N ALA A 40 19.24 18.28 -7.38
CA ALA A 40 19.97 17.46 -6.44
C ALA A 40 19.12 16.99 -5.26
N ALA A 41 18.26 17.85 -4.70
CA ALA A 41 17.37 17.49 -3.60
C ALA A 41 16.36 16.39 -3.99
N VAL A 42 15.79 16.46 -5.20
CA VAL A 42 14.90 15.42 -5.73
C VAL A 42 15.65 14.10 -5.95
N SER A 43 16.85 14.13 -6.53
CA SER A 43 17.68 12.94 -6.69
C SER A 43 18.08 12.32 -5.34
N ASN A 44 18.46 13.14 -4.35
CA ASN A 44 18.79 12.70 -3.00
C ASN A 44 17.60 12.05 -2.29
N ALA A 45 16.38 12.55 -2.53
CA ALA A 45 15.15 12.03 -1.97
C ALA A 45 14.66 10.75 -2.67
N GLY A 46 15.36 10.25 -3.69
CA GLY A 46 15.04 8.98 -4.36
C GLY A 46 14.20 9.11 -5.63
N GLY A 47 13.87 10.33 -6.08
CA GLY A 47 13.37 10.57 -7.44
C GLY A 47 14.51 10.80 -8.43
N ILE A 48 14.22 11.41 -9.59
CA ILE A 48 15.26 11.96 -10.48
C ILE A 48 15.09 13.48 -10.63
N GLY A 49 16.13 14.23 -10.26
CA GLY A 49 16.23 15.65 -10.54
C GLY A 49 16.60 15.91 -11.99
N VAL A 50 15.93 16.88 -12.63
CA VAL A 50 16.22 17.28 -14.01
C VAL A 50 16.43 18.79 -14.07
N ILE A 51 17.58 19.22 -14.60
CA ILE A 51 17.88 20.64 -14.83
C ILE A 51 17.16 21.10 -16.10
N GLY A 52 16.49 22.25 -16.05
CA GLY A 52 15.91 22.89 -17.23
C GLY A 52 16.91 23.83 -17.93
N GLY A 53 17.48 23.41 -19.05
CA GLY A 53 18.55 24.11 -19.77
C GLY A 53 18.12 25.06 -20.87
N VAL A 54 16.94 25.70 -20.77
CA VAL A 54 16.48 26.67 -21.78
C VAL A 54 17.45 27.84 -21.88
N GLY A 55 18.03 28.02 -23.07
CA GLY A 55 18.93 29.14 -23.35
C GLY A 55 20.32 29.01 -22.74
N TYR A 56 20.68 27.85 -22.17
CA TYR A 56 22.02 27.62 -21.63
C TYR A 56 23.06 27.60 -22.75
N THR A 57 24.17 28.28 -22.49
CA THR A 57 25.41 28.08 -23.23
C THR A 57 26.12 26.81 -22.73
N PRO A 58 27.09 26.27 -23.48
CA PRO A 58 27.94 25.18 -23.02
C PRO A 58 28.55 25.42 -21.63
N ASP A 59 29.07 26.61 -21.36
CA ASP A 59 29.69 26.94 -20.08
C ASP A 59 28.67 26.99 -18.93
N MET A 60 27.50 27.60 -19.18
CA MET A 60 26.41 27.58 -18.20
C MET A 60 25.99 26.15 -17.87
N LEU A 61 25.83 25.28 -18.89
CA LEU A 61 25.44 23.89 -18.64
C LEU A 61 26.49 23.14 -17.81
N ARG A 62 27.79 23.32 -18.09
CA ARG A 62 28.87 22.72 -17.27
C ARG A 62 28.80 23.18 -15.82
N GLU A 63 28.63 24.49 -15.60
CA GLU A 63 28.54 25.07 -14.26
C GLU A 63 27.33 24.53 -13.49
N GLN A 64 26.15 24.53 -14.12
CA GLN A 64 24.91 24.06 -13.49
C GLN A 64 24.97 22.57 -13.14
N ILE A 65 25.57 21.75 -13.99
CA ILE A 65 25.79 20.32 -13.69
C ILE A 65 26.80 20.14 -12.56
N ALA A 66 27.89 20.91 -12.56
CA ALA A 66 28.90 20.84 -11.50
C ALA A 66 28.29 21.24 -10.13
N GLU A 67 27.48 22.30 -10.11
CA GLU A 67 26.75 22.74 -8.91
C GLU A 67 25.78 21.67 -8.43
N LEU A 68 25.01 21.04 -9.34
CA LEU A 68 24.08 19.94 -9.00
C LEU A 68 24.84 18.81 -8.33
N LYS A 69 25.95 18.36 -8.94
CA LYS A 69 26.80 17.30 -8.39
C LYS A 69 27.39 17.67 -7.04
N GLY A 70 27.66 18.95 -6.80
CA GLY A 70 28.06 19.49 -5.50
C GLY A 70 27.04 19.16 -4.41
N TYR A 71 25.75 19.33 -4.71
CA TYR A 71 24.63 19.10 -3.77
C TYR A 71 24.17 17.63 -3.66
N LEU A 72 24.63 16.73 -4.54
CA LEU A 72 24.31 15.30 -4.42
C LEU A 72 25.00 14.70 -3.19
N LYS A 73 24.24 13.93 -2.40
CA LYS A 73 24.75 13.16 -1.26
C LYS A 73 25.44 11.88 -1.73
N ASP A 74 24.79 11.13 -2.62
CA ASP A 74 25.43 10.08 -3.40
C ASP A 74 25.92 10.67 -4.72
N LYS A 75 27.24 10.67 -4.95
CA LYS A 75 27.84 11.25 -6.16
C LYS A 75 27.50 10.47 -7.44
N ASN A 76 26.96 9.26 -7.30
CA ASN A 76 26.47 8.44 -8.40
C ASN A 76 24.94 8.51 -8.56
N ALA A 77 24.25 9.32 -7.76
CA ALA A 77 22.81 9.48 -7.89
C ALA A 77 22.44 9.99 -9.29
N PRO A 78 21.40 9.43 -9.92
CA PRO A 78 21.01 9.81 -11.28
C PRO A 78 20.43 11.22 -11.31
N PHE A 79 20.73 11.94 -12.38
CA PHE A 79 20.11 13.22 -12.72
C PHE A 79 19.88 13.28 -14.23
N GLY A 80 19.06 14.23 -14.66
CA GLY A 80 18.79 14.48 -16.07
C GLY A 80 18.99 15.94 -16.48
N VAL A 81 18.95 16.16 -17.79
CA VAL A 81 19.00 17.49 -18.42
C VAL A 81 17.88 17.61 -19.46
N ASP A 82 17.09 18.67 -19.37
CA ASP A 82 16.02 19.00 -20.30
C ASP A 82 16.40 20.19 -21.19
N LEU A 83 16.35 19.98 -22.50
CA LEU A 83 16.55 21.02 -23.51
C LEU A 83 15.29 21.20 -24.37
N LEU A 84 15.00 22.45 -24.71
CA LEU A 84 13.91 22.79 -25.62
C LEU A 84 14.43 22.84 -27.05
N LEU A 85 13.91 21.95 -27.91
CA LEU A 85 14.38 21.76 -29.28
C LEU A 85 13.24 21.99 -30.28
N PRO A 86 12.76 23.25 -30.44
CA PRO A 86 11.72 23.54 -31.42
C PRO A 86 12.18 23.20 -32.84
N GLN A 87 11.27 22.65 -33.65
CA GLN A 87 11.53 22.47 -35.08
C GLN A 87 11.80 23.83 -35.74
N VAL A 88 12.89 23.91 -36.50
CA VAL A 88 13.26 25.06 -37.34
C VAL A 88 13.14 24.66 -38.82
N GLY A 89 12.63 25.57 -39.65
CA GLY A 89 12.43 25.35 -41.08
C GLY A 89 11.23 24.45 -41.44
N GLY A 90 11.00 24.29 -42.75
CA GLY A 90 9.87 23.51 -43.27
C GLY A 90 8.52 24.06 -42.80
N SER A 91 7.68 23.20 -42.22
CA SER A 91 6.36 23.56 -41.67
C SER A 91 6.40 24.15 -40.25
N ALA A 92 7.58 24.60 -39.78
CA ALA A 92 7.72 25.24 -38.48
C ALA A 92 6.92 26.55 -38.39
N ARG A 93 6.55 26.94 -37.16
CA ARG A 93 6.00 28.27 -36.89
C ARG A 93 7.07 29.31 -37.22
N LYS A 94 6.68 30.44 -37.80
CA LYS A 94 7.64 31.51 -38.15
C LYS A 94 8.32 32.13 -36.93
N THR A 95 7.71 32.01 -35.75
CA THR A 95 8.28 32.44 -34.46
C THR A 95 9.32 31.46 -33.91
N ASN A 96 9.52 30.30 -34.53
CA ASN A 96 10.51 29.33 -34.07
C ASN A 96 11.92 29.74 -34.50
N TYR A 97 12.86 29.61 -33.57
CA TYR A 97 14.29 29.69 -33.83
C TYR A 97 15.00 28.59 -33.04
N ASP A 98 16.27 28.32 -33.36
CA ASP A 98 17.07 27.35 -32.63
C ASP A 98 17.48 27.92 -31.26
N TYR A 99 16.91 27.38 -30.19
CA TYR A 99 17.18 27.84 -28.83
C TYR A 99 18.61 27.51 -28.36
N THR A 100 19.28 26.57 -29.03
CA THR A 100 20.68 26.22 -28.77
C THR A 100 21.66 27.07 -29.56
N LYS A 101 21.19 27.92 -30.49
CA LYS A 101 22.03 28.78 -31.35
C LYS A 101 23.15 28.00 -32.06
N GLY A 102 22.85 26.81 -32.56
CA GLY A 102 23.78 25.92 -33.24
C GLY A 102 24.68 25.10 -32.32
N LYS A 103 24.48 25.15 -30.99
CA LYS A 103 25.35 24.49 -29.99
C LYS A 103 24.83 23.15 -29.47
N LEU A 104 23.74 22.61 -30.02
CA LEU A 104 23.18 21.33 -29.58
C LEU A 104 24.23 20.22 -29.50
N GLY A 105 25.12 20.08 -30.48
CA GLY A 105 26.15 19.03 -30.46
C GLY A 105 27.15 19.14 -29.30
N GLU A 106 27.50 20.37 -28.90
CA GLU A 106 28.39 20.64 -27.76
C GLU A 106 27.67 20.41 -26.43
N LEU A 107 26.40 20.85 -26.33
CA LEU A 107 25.55 20.58 -25.18
C LEU A 107 25.33 19.07 -24.97
N THR A 108 25.09 18.31 -26.04
CA THR A 108 24.97 16.85 -25.99
C THR A 108 26.26 16.20 -25.47
N GLU A 109 27.43 16.65 -25.91
CA GLU A 109 28.70 16.10 -25.42
C GLU A 109 28.89 16.35 -23.92
N ILE A 110 28.60 17.57 -23.45
CA ILE A 110 28.66 17.89 -22.01
C ILE A 110 27.73 16.99 -21.20
N ILE A 111 26.52 16.71 -21.71
CA ILE A 111 25.57 15.82 -21.05
C ILE A 111 26.14 14.39 -20.97
N ILE A 112 26.74 13.90 -22.05
CA ILE A 112 27.41 12.60 -22.11
C ILE A 112 28.57 12.53 -21.11
N GLU A 113 29.53 13.44 -21.20
CA GLU A 113 30.71 13.50 -20.33
C GLU A 113 30.34 13.66 -18.86
N SER A 114 29.20 14.31 -18.57
CA SER A 114 28.72 14.46 -17.20
C SER A 114 28.19 13.17 -16.58
N GLY A 115 27.92 12.12 -17.36
CA GLY A 115 27.29 10.90 -16.86
C GLY A 115 25.83 11.11 -16.47
N ALA A 116 25.14 12.08 -17.08
CA ALA A 116 23.70 12.24 -16.90
C ALA A 116 22.97 10.94 -17.27
N ARG A 117 21.93 10.59 -16.51
CA ARG A 117 21.18 9.35 -16.77
C ARG A 117 20.09 9.53 -17.82
N LEU A 118 19.60 10.76 -17.97
CA LEU A 118 18.43 11.09 -18.77
C LEU A 118 18.64 12.40 -19.55
N PHE A 119 18.39 12.34 -20.84
CA PHE A 119 18.20 13.49 -21.71
C PHE A 119 16.72 13.68 -22.02
N VAL A 120 16.21 14.90 -21.85
CA VAL A 120 14.82 15.25 -22.18
C VAL A 120 14.80 16.27 -23.31
N SER A 121 14.00 15.98 -24.33
CA SER A 121 13.68 16.93 -25.40
C SER A 121 12.25 17.43 -25.22
N ALA A 122 12.12 18.72 -24.93
CA ALA A 122 10.83 19.41 -24.89
C ALA A 122 10.57 20.23 -26.16
N VAL A 123 9.30 20.59 -26.39
CA VAL A 123 8.78 21.44 -27.49
C VAL A 123 8.92 20.86 -28.92
N GLY A 124 9.90 20.01 -29.17
CA GLY A 124 10.11 19.28 -30.41
C GLY A 124 10.90 17.99 -30.18
N VAL A 125 11.56 17.53 -31.22
CA VAL A 125 12.37 16.30 -31.22
C VAL A 125 13.80 16.62 -31.66
N PRO A 126 14.82 15.96 -31.11
CA PRO A 126 16.20 16.15 -31.54
C PRO A 126 16.43 15.52 -32.92
N PRO A 127 17.50 15.91 -33.63
CA PRO A 127 17.99 15.18 -34.79
C PRO A 127 18.35 13.74 -34.41
N LYS A 128 18.12 12.77 -35.31
CA LYS A 128 18.37 11.34 -35.04
C LYS A 128 19.80 11.06 -34.57
N GLN A 129 20.80 11.71 -35.16
CA GLN A 129 22.21 11.58 -34.74
C GLN A 129 22.46 11.92 -33.25
N VAL A 130 21.64 12.78 -32.64
CA VAL A 130 21.75 13.10 -31.22
C VAL A 130 21.21 11.94 -30.38
N VAL A 131 20.09 11.34 -30.79
CA VAL A 131 19.54 10.13 -30.14
C VAL A 131 20.54 8.98 -30.21
N ASP A 132 21.11 8.74 -31.40
CA ASP A 132 22.09 7.66 -31.61
C ASP A 132 23.31 7.85 -30.68
N ARG A 133 23.87 9.07 -30.59
CA ARG A 133 24.98 9.38 -29.68
C ARG A 133 24.63 9.22 -28.21
N LEU A 134 23.43 9.63 -27.79
CA LEU A 134 22.96 9.42 -26.42
C LEU A 134 22.85 7.93 -26.09
N HIS A 135 22.34 7.14 -27.03
CA HIS A 135 22.20 5.68 -26.89
C HIS A 135 23.55 4.95 -26.84
N GLU A 136 24.50 5.34 -27.69
CA GLU A 136 25.88 4.84 -27.65
C GLU A 136 26.54 5.11 -26.28
N ALA A 137 26.23 6.24 -25.65
CA ALA A 137 26.69 6.61 -24.31
C ALA A 137 25.84 5.99 -23.17
N GLY A 138 24.78 5.24 -23.47
CA GLY A 138 23.89 4.65 -22.46
C GLY A 138 22.99 5.64 -21.73
N ILE A 139 22.73 6.81 -22.31
CA ILE A 139 21.83 7.85 -21.80
C ILE A 139 20.42 7.64 -22.34
N LEU A 140 19.44 7.59 -21.44
CA LEU A 140 18.04 7.46 -21.80
C LEU A 140 17.54 8.75 -22.46
N TYR A 141 16.81 8.61 -23.55
CA TYR A 141 16.16 9.70 -24.26
C TYR A 141 14.65 9.69 -23.98
N MET A 142 14.17 10.77 -23.38
CA MET A 142 12.75 11.06 -23.21
C MET A 142 12.30 12.23 -24.08
N ASN A 143 11.13 12.10 -24.72
CA ASN A 143 10.51 13.22 -25.45
C ASN A 143 9.19 13.64 -24.82
N MET A 144 9.00 14.95 -24.68
CA MET A 144 7.73 15.52 -24.23
C MET A 144 6.73 15.64 -25.39
N ILE A 145 5.48 15.31 -25.14
CA ILE A 145 4.37 15.46 -26.08
C ILE A 145 3.15 16.06 -25.38
N GLY A 146 2.34 16.82 -26.12
CA GLY A 146 1.04 17.32 -25.66
C GLY A 146 -0.14 16.87 -26.53
N HIS A 147 0.07 15.93 -27.46
CA HIS A 147 -0.96 15.42 -28.36
C HIS A 147 -0.58 14.02 -28.88
N PRO A 148 -1.54 13.07 -29.02
CA PRO A 148 -1.26 11.71 -29.50
C PRO A 148 -0.54 11.61 -30.86
N LYS A 149 -0.78 12.55 -31.79
CA LYS A 149 -0.17 12.58 -33.12
C LYS A 149 1.37 12.69 -33.10
N HIS A 150 1.96 13.14 -32.00
CA HIS A 150 3.41 13.25 -31.86
C HIS A 150 4.08 11.89 -31.59
N VAL A 151 3.33 10.91 -31.06
CA VAL A 151 3.89 9.62 -30.60
C VAL A 151 4.61 8.88 -31.72
N LYS A 152 3.99 8.78 -32.91
CA LYS A 152 4.56 8.08 -34.07
C LYS A 152 5.99 8.54 -34.38
N LYS A 153 6.23 9.85 -34.44
CA LYS A 153 7.55 10.42 -34.75
C LYS A 153 8.57 10.11 -33.64
N CYS A 154 8.16 10.13 -32.37
CA CYS A 154 9.04 9.77 -31.26
C CYS A 154 9.45 8.29 -31.32
N LEU A 155 8.51 7.40 -31.63
CA LEU A 155 8.78 5.97 -31.79
C LEU A 155 9.74 5.70 -32.97
N GLU A 156 9.51 6.34 -34.12
CA GLU A 156 10.40 6.24 -35.29
C GLU A 156 11.84 6.73 -35.01
N LEU A 157 11.99 7.71 -34.11
CA LEU A 157 13.29 8.21 -33.67
C LEU A 157 13.99 7.30 -32.66
N GLY A 158 13.28 6.32 -32.07
CA GLY A 158 13.85 5.42 -31.08
C GLY A 158 13.75 5.92 -29.64
N VAL A 159 12.70 6.67 -29.29
CA VAL A 159 12.52 7.18 -27.92
C VAL A 159 12.49 6.05 -26.87
N ASP A 160 13.07 6.29 -25.70
CA ASP A 160 13.01 5.34 -24.56
C ASP A 160 11.79 5.58 -23.67
N MET A 161 11.43 6.86 -23.51
CA MET A 161 10.30 7.28 -22.70
C MET A 161 9.53 8.44 -23.36
N ILE A 162 8.20 8.43 -23.28
CA ILE A 162 7.36 9.53 -23.74
C ILE A 162 6.72 10.20 -22.54
N CYS A 163 7.02 11.48 -22.33
CA CYS A 163 6.34 12.30 -21.33
C CYS A 163 5.08 12.91 -21.92
N ALA A 164 3.92 12.38 -21.53
CA ALA A 164 2.60 12.83 -21.95
C ALA A 164 2.10 13.94 -21.02
N GLN A 165 2.24 15.19 -21.46
CA GLN A 165 1.82 16.36 -20.69
C GLN A 165 0.43 16.84 -21.08
N GLY A 166 -0.54 16.66 -20.17
CA GLY A 166 -1.89 17.20 -20.33
C GLY A 166 -1.95 18.72 -20.29
N GLY A 167 -3.02 19.28 -20.86
CA GLY A 167 -3.25 20.73 -20.98
C GLY A 167 -3.28 21.50 -19.66
N GLU A 168 -3.38 20.80 -18.54
CA GLU A 168 -3.30 21.28 -17.16
C GLU A 168 -1.87 21.66 -16.75
N GLY A 169 -0.85 21.13 -17.43
CA GLY A 169 0.56 21.43 -17.17
C GLY A 169 0.92 22.91 -17.35
N GLY A 170 1.92 23.37 -16.59
CA GLY A 170 2.49 24.71 -16.73
C GLY A 170 3.51 24.81 -17.85
N GLY A 171 3.84 26.02 -18.30
CA GLY A 171 4.78 26.20 -19.40
C GLY A 171 4.20 25.71 -20.74
N HIS A 172 5.05 25.33 -21.69
CA HIS A 172 4.60 24.85 -22.99
C HIS A 172 3.73 23.60 -22.85
N THR A 173 2.47 23.67 -23.27
CA THR A 173 1.52 22.57 -23.07
C THR A 173 0.48 22.48 -24.18
N GLY A 174 -0.05 21.28 -24.39
CA GLY A 174 -1.16 21.02 -25.32
C GLY A 174 -2.52 21.44 -24.75
N ASP A 175 -3.60 20.90 -25.32
CA ASP A 175 -4.98 21.11 -24.88
C ASP A 175 -5.70 19.86 -24.40
N VAL A 176 -5.23 18.69 -24.79
CA VAL A 176 -5.78 17.41 -24.37
C VAL A 176 -5.61 17.25 -22.85
N PRO A 177 -6.67 17.01 -22.08
CA PRO A 177 -6.58 16.79 -20.63
C PRO A 177 -5.74 15.55 -20.27
N THR A 178 -5.09 15.59 -19.12
CA THR A 178 -4.25 14.50 -18.58
C THR A 178 -4.95 13.14 -18.60
N THR A 179 -6.22 13.10 -18.18
CA THR A 179 -7.03 11.86 -18.10
C THR A 179 -7.37 11.24 -19.45
N VAL A 180 -7.27 12.01 -20.53
CA VAL A 180 -7.50 11.55 -21.91
C VAL A 180 -6.17 11.27 -22.62
N LEU A 181 -5.18 12.14 -22.43
CA LEU A 181 -3.90 12.08 -23.12
C LEU A 181 -3.07 10.86 -22.71
N ILE A 182 -2.93 10.61 -21.40
CA ILE A 182 -2.07 9.54 -20.88
C ILE A 182 -2.50 8.17 -21.41
N PRO A 183 -3.76 7.70 -21.23
CA PRO A 183 -4.14 6.37 -21.68
C PRO A 183 -4.08 6.23 -23.21
N ALA A 184 -4.38 7.29 -23.96
CA ALA A 184 -4.24 7.27 -25.42
C ALA A 184 -2.78 7.10 -25.86
N VAL A 185 -1.83 7.74 -25.17
CA VAL A 185 -0.40 7.60 -25.45
C VAL A 185 0.11 6.24 -25.01
N ALA A 186 -0.32 5.74 -23.85
CA ALA A 186 -0.01 4.39 -23.37
C ALA A 186 -0.43 3.33 -24.38
N GLU A 187 -1.65 3.44 -24.94
CA GLU A 187 -2.12 2.53 -25.99
C GLU A 187 -1.24 2.59 -27.24
N LEU A 188 -0.89 3.80 -27.72
CA LEU A 188 -0.04 3.97 -28.89
C LEU A 188 1.40 3.46 -28.69
N CYS A 189 1.87 3.36 -27.45
CA CYS A 189 3.19 2.81 -27.13
C CYS A 189 3.18 1.28 -26.98
N LYS A 190 2.03 0.62 -26.87
CA LYS A 190 1.96 -0.84 -26.68
C LYS A 190 2.65 -1.57 -27.84
N GLY A 191 3.43 -2.59 -27.49
CA GLY A 191 4.19 -3.39 -28.46
C GLY A 191 5.47 -2.73 -28.99
N HIS A 192 5.71 -1.44 -28.71
CA HIS A 192 6.93 -0.77 -29.09
C HIS A 192 8.00 -0.90 -28.00
N LYS A 193 9.25 -1.05 -28.43
CA LYS A 193 10.42 -1.19 -27.54
C LYS A 193 11.47 -0.14 -27.86
N SER A 194 12.16 0.30 -26.82
CA SER A 194 13.35 1.11 -26.92
C SER A 194 14.47 0.32 -27.63
N PRO A 195 15.14 0.90 -28.65
CA PRO A 195 16.25 0.24 -29.31
C PRO A 195 17.49 0.13 -28.42
N MET A 196 17.70 1.05 -27.48
CA MET A 196 18.84 1.02 -26.56
C MET A 196 18.66 -0.01 -25.43
N THR A 197 17.47 -0.07 -24.83
CA THR A 197 17.24 -0.87 -23.62
C THR A 197 16.62 -2.22 -23.89
N GLY A 198 15.99 -2.41 -25.06
CA GLY A 198 15.18 -3.60 -25.37
C GLY A 198 13.89 -3.73 -24.55
N GLN A 199 13.61 -2.78 -23.67
CA GLN A 199 12.41 -2.74 -22.83
C GLN A 199 11.26 -2.02 -23.54
N PRO A 200 9.99 -2.19 -23.10
CA PRO A 200 8.88 -1.41 -23.61
C PRO A 200 9.15 0.10 -23.50
N VAL A 201 8.69 0.88 -24.49
CA VAL A 201 8.75 2.34 -24.39
C VAL A 201 7.87 2.78 -23.22
N GLN A 202 8.46 3.52 -22.28
CA GLN A 202 7.76 3.92 -21.07
C GLN A 202 6.93 5.18 -21.29
N VAL A 203 5.74 5.25 -20.70
CA VAL A 203 4.95 6.49 -20.64
C VAL A 203 5.14 7.14 -19.27
N ILE A 204 5.46 8.43 -19.28
CA ILE A 204 5.58 9.29 -18.11
C ILE A 204 4.43 10.28 -18.14
N ALA A 205 3.70 10.40 -17.03
CA ALA A 205 2.53 11.28 -16.93
C ALA A 205 2.91 12.68 -16.45
N ALA A 206 2.42 13.73 -17.10
CA ALA A 206 2.62 15.11 -16.69
C ALA A 206 1.35 15.96 -16.82
N GLY A 207 1.29 17.04 -16.02
CA GLY A 207 0.18 18.00 -16.04
C GLY A 207 -0.90 17.68 -15.01
N GLY A 208 -1.15 18.62 -14.09
CA GLY A 208 -2.17 18.47 -13.05
C GLY A 208 -1.82 17.52 -11.89
N ILE A 209 -0.65 16.87 -11.90
CA ILE A 209 -0.21 15.93 -10.87
C ILE A 209 0.60 16.67 -9.79
N PHE A 210 0.20 16.57 -8.53
CA PHE A 210 0.84 17.28 -7.41
C PHE A 210 0.81 16.55 -6.06
N ASP A 211 0.06 15.45 -5.92
CA ASP A 211 -0.08 14.65 -4.70
C ASP A 211 -0.09 13.15 -5.01
N GLY A 212 -0.26 12.32 -3.97
CA GLY A 212 -0.26 10.86 -4.11
C GLY A 212 -1.43 10.29 -4.91
N ARG A 213 -2.60 10.95 -4.89
CA ARG A 213 -3.76 10.54 -5.72
C ARG A 213 -3.44 10.75 -7.20
N GLY A 214 -2.79 11.86 -7.54
CA GLY A 214 -2.33 12.11 -8.90
C GLY A 214 -1.29 11.09 -9.38
N LEU A 215 -0.38 10.65 -8.51
CA LEU A 215 0.57 9.57 -8.82
C LEU A 215 -0.15 8.23 -9.03
N ALA A 216 -1.03 7.83 -8.10
CA ALA A 216 -1.80 6.60 -8.24
C ALA A 216 -2.66 6.57 -9.51
N ALA A 217 -3.35 7.68 -9.81
CA ALA A 217 -4.14 7.82 -11.03
C ALA A 217 -3.28 7.73 -12.30
N ALA A 218 -2.11 8.37 -12.33
CA ALA A 218 -1.20 8.29 -13.47
C ALA A 218 -0.73 6.85 -13.75
N LEU A 219 -0.38 6.11 -12.71
CA LEU A 219 0.01 4.71 -12.83
C LEU A 219 -1.17 3.85 -13.33
N ALA A 220 -2.38 4.08 -12.81
CA ALA A 220 -3.59 3.40 -13.28
C ALA A 220 -3.95 3.71 -14.74
N LEU A 221 -3.61 4.91 -15.23
CA LEU A 221 -3.78 5.32 -16.63
C LEU A 221 -2.74 4.72 -17.59
N GLY A 222 -1.79 3.91 -17.08
CA GLY A 222 -0.78 3.22 -17.88
C GLY A 222 0.57 3.93 -17.96
N ALA A 223 0.79 4.99 -17.17
CA ALA A 223 2.13 5.54 -16.99
C ALA A 223 2.96 4.69 -16.01
N SER A 224 4.28 4.88 -16.04
CA SER A 224 5.24 4.18 -15.17
C SER A 224 5.95 5.11 -14.19
N ALA A 225 5.81 6.43 -14.37
CA ALA A 225 6.24 7.47 -13.45
C ALA A 225 5.51 8.78 -13.75
N VAL A 226 5.70 9.77 -12.89
CA VAL A 226 5.15 11.12 -13.05
C VAL A 226 6.24 12.18 -13.18
N TRP A 227 5.98 13.19 -13.99
CA TRP A 227 6.82 14.36 -14.22
C TRP A 227 6.13 15.60 -13.67
N VAL A 228 6.70 16.16 -12.60
CA VAL A 228 6.02 17.10 -11.71
C VAL A 228 6.74 18.45 -11.72
N GLY A 229 6.01 19.51 -12.07
CA GLY A 229 6.53 20.88 -12.12
C GLY A 229 6.01 21.76 -10.99
N THR A 230 4.78 22.25 -11.11
CA THR A 230 4.21 23.31 -10.24
C THR A 230 4.30 23.00 -8.74
N ARG A 231 4.11 21.74 -8.32
CA ARG A 231 4.26 21.32 -6.91
C ARG A 231 5.64 21.62 -6.32
N PHE A 232 6.68 21.51 -7.15
CA PHE A 232 8.07 21.74 -6.77
C PHE A 232 8.51 23.21 -6.88
N ILE A 233 7.69 24.11 -7.45
CA ILE A 233 7.99 25.56 -7.42
C ILE A 233 7.98 26.09 -5.97
N LEU A 234 7.14 25.52 -5.11
CA LEU A 234 7.11 25.80 -3.67
C LEU A 234 8.00 24.86 -2.85
N ALA A 235 9.00 24.22 -3.47
CA ALA A 235 10.01 23.50 -2.71
C ALA A 235 10.96 24.48 -2.00
N GLU A 236 11.51 24.10 -0.84
CA GLU A 236 12.52 24.92 -0.14
C GLU A 236 13.79 25.13 -0.96
N GLU A 237 14.12 24.14 -1.79
CA GLU A 237 15.29 24.07 -2.63
C GLU A 237 15.09 24.73 -4.01
N ALA A 238 13.86 25.17 -4.32
CA ALA A 238 13.52 25.74 -5.61
C ALA A 238 14.26 27.07 -5.87
N GLY A 239 14.80 27.20 -7.09
CA GLY A 239 15.48 28.42 -7.56
C GLY A 239 14.51 29.49 -8.07
N ALA A 240 13.19 29.24 -8.02
CA ALA A 240 12.19 30.17 -8.51
C ALA A 240 12.25 31.50 -7.71
N PRO A 241 12.20 32.66 -8.38
CA PRO A 241 12.14 33.95 -7.69
C PRO A 241 10.97 34.04 -6.72
N ARG A 242 11.12 34.82 -5.65
CA ARG A 242 10.07 34.97 -4.62
C ARG A 242 8.72 35.39 -5.21
N ALA A 243 8.71 36.29 -6.19
CA ALA A 243 7.49 36.71 -6.88
C ALA A 243 6.80 35.54 -7.62
N HIS A 244 7.56 34.64 -8.24
CA HIS A 244 7.01 33.46 -8.92
C HIS A 244 6.47 32.43 -7.92
N GLN A 245 7.18 32.19 -6.82
CA GLN A 245 6.67 31.34 -5.73
C GLN A 245 5.37 31.91 -5.16
N GLU A 246 5.31 33.22 -4.91
CA GLU A 246 4.10 33.87 -4.40
C GLU A 246 2.94 33.82 -5.40
N ALA A 247 3.23 33.98 -6.69
CA ALA A 247 2.24 33.82 -7.75
C ALA A 247 1.67 32.39 -7.83
N VAL A 248 2.46 31.35 -7.55
CA VAL A 248 1.93 29.98 -7.42
C VAL A 248 1.11 29.84 -6.15
N ARG A 249 1.63 30.30 -5.01
CA ARG A 249 1.02 30.14 -3.67
C ARG A 249 -0.38 30.75 -3.57
N THR A 250 -0.61 31.84 -4.31
CA THR A 250 -1.84 32.64 -4.28
C THR A 250 -2.78 32.35 -5.45
N ALA A 251 -2.48 31.37 -6.30
CA ALA A 251 -3.32 31.07 -7.46
C ALA A 251 -4.63 30.40 -7.06
N GLY A 252 -5.73 30.86 -7.65
CA GLY A 252 -7.02 30.16 -7.72
C GLY A 252 -7.18 29.33 -8.99
N PHE A 253 -8.34 28.70 -9.16
CA PHE A 253 -8.64 27.83 -10.29
C PHE A 253 -8.68 28.55 -11.65
N ASP A 254 -8.99 29.85 -11.64
CA ASP A 254 -9.14 30.70 -12.83
C ASP A 254 -7.93 31.61 -13.08
N ASP A 255 -6.93 31.60 -12.19
CA ASP A 255 -5.78 32.52 -12.20
C ASP A 255 -4.69 32.16 -13.23
N ASN A 256 -4.95 31.22 -14.15
CA ASN A 256 -4.00 30.90 -15.22
C ASN A 256 -4.68 30.73 -16.57
N VAL A 257 -3.95 31.13 -17.60
CA VAL A 257 -4.38 31.13 -18.99
C VAL A 257 -3.33 30.43 -19.84
N ARG A 258 -3.76 29.83 -20.96
CA ARG A 258 -2.86 29.29 -21.98
C ARG A 258 -2.83 30.27 -23.14
N THR A 259 -1.68 30.86 -23.38
CA THR A 259 -1.46 31.92 -24.35
C THR A 259 -0.33 31.56 -25.30
N ILE A 260 -0.23 32.24 -26.45
CA ILE A 260 0.91 32.15 -27.36
C ILE A 260 1.78 33.42 -27.37
N ILE A 261 1.45 34.44 -26.58
CA ILE A 261 2.07 35.77 -26.68
C ILE A 261 3.55 35.82 -26.32
N PHE A 262 4.05 34.85 -25.54
CA PHE A 262 5.43 34.82 -25.07
C PHE A 262 6.40 34.08 -26.01
N THR A 263 5.90 33.13 -26.82
CA THR A 263 6.79 32.25 -27.62
C THR A 263 6.21 31.87 -28.99
N GLY A 264 5.02 32.35 -29.34
CA GLY A 264 4.24 31.89 -30.50
C GLY A 264 3.75 30.44 -30.38
N ARG A 265 3.97 29.80 -29.22
CA ARG A 265 3.56 28.44 -28.88
C ARG A 265 2.69 28.46 -27.62
N PRO A 266 1.69 27.57 -27.53
CA PRO A 266 0.81 27.51 -26.36
C PRO A 266 1.62 27.26 -25.09
N LEU A 267 1.49 28.18 -24.14
CA LEU A 267 2.23 28.21 -22.90
C LEU A 267 1.32 28.69 -21.78
N ARG A 268 1.27 27.94 -20.67
CA ARG A 268 0.40 28.22 -19.52
C ARG A 268 1.12 29.02 -18.44
N VAL A 269 0.51 30.14 -18.07
CA VAL A 269 1.04 31.14 -17.13
C VAL A 269 -0.03 31.63 -16.16
N ARG A 270 0.39 32.22 -15.05
CA ARG A 270 -0.43 33.13 -14.23
C ARG A 270 -1.06 34.18 -15.14
N ASN A 271 -2.37 34.35 -15.05
CA ASN A 271 -3.07 35.43 -15.73
C ASN A 271 -2.89 36.74 -14.95
N ASN A 272 -2.86 37.86 -15.67
CA ASN A 272 -2.84 39.21 -15.13
C ASN A 272 -3.52 40.16 -16.13
N PRO A 273 -3.77 41.44 -15.78
CA PRO A 273 -4.45 42.37 -16.68
C PRO A 273 -3.78 42.54 -18.04
N TYR A 274 -2.44 42.51 -18.11
CA TYR A 274 -1.68 42.62 -19.37
C TYR A 274 -1.95 41.43 -20.29
N ILE A 275 -1.87 40.21 -19.76
CA ILE A 275 -2.13 38.98 -20.52
C ILE A 275 -3.60 38.87 -20.89
N ALA A 276 -4.51 39.23 -19.96
CA ALA A 276 -5.95 39.22 -20.21
C ALA A 276 -6.31 40.17 -21.37
N ASN A 277 -5.72 41.36 -21.41
CA ASN A 277 -5.93 42.29 -22.53
C ASN A 277 -5.52 41.69 -23.88
N TRP A 278 -4.39 40.98 -23.93
CA TRP A 278 -3.96 40.27 -25.13
C TRP A 278 -4.97 39.19 -25.57
N GLU A 279 -5.43 38.38 -24.61
CA GLU A 279 -6.32 37.24 -24.86
C GLU A 279 -7.80 37.63 -25.08
N GLU A 280 -8.25 38.78 -24.58
CA GLU A 280 -9.65 39.23 -24.64
C GLU A 280 -9.89 40.33 -25.67
N ASN A 281 -8.93 41.24 -25.88
CA ASN A 281 -9.13 42.43 -26.72
C ASN A 281 -8.23 42.47 -27.97
N ARG A 282 -7.11 41.71 -28.01
CA ARG A 282 -6.09 41.83 -29.07
C ARG A 282 -5.83 40.52 -29.83
N GLN A 283 -6.81 39.60 -29.90
CA GLN A 283 -6.58 38.28 -30.51
C GLN A 283 -6.25 38.34 -32.00
N GLN A 284 -6.76 39.34 -32.72
CA GLN A 284 -6.41 39.53 -34.13
C GLN A 284 -4.95 39.98 -34.30
N GLU A 285 -4.45 40.87 -33.42
CA GLU A 285 -3.04 41.27 -33.42
C GLU A 285 -2.13 40.07 -33.13
N ILE A 286 -2.50 39.20 -32.19
CA ILE A 286 -1.74 37.96 -31.91
C ILE A 286 -1.56 37.15 -33.21
N LYS A 287 -2.65 36.94 -33.97
CA LYS A 287 -2.60 36.19 -35.24
C LYS A 287 -1.70 36.89 -36.25
N ASP A 288 -1.87 38.19 -36.43
CA ASP A 288 -1.13 38.96 -37.43
C ASP A 288 0.37 38.98 -37.12
N LEU A 289 0.76 39.24 -35.87
CA LEU A 289 2.17 39.27 -35.42
C LEU A 289 2.83 37.90 -35.55
N THR A 290 2.21 36.86 -35.00
CA THR A 290 2.78 35.50 -35.07
C THR A 290 2.85 34.96 -36.49
N SER A 291 1.93 35.36 -37.39
CA SER A 291 2.00 35.03 -38.82
C SER A 291 3.16 35.69 -39.57
N LYS A 292 3.71 36.78 -39.02
CA LYS A 292 4.89 37.49 -39.50
C LYS A 292 6.18 37.04 -38.80
N GLY A 293 6.07 36.21 -37.77
CA GLY A 293 7.21 35.72 -36.99
C GLY A 293 7.56 36.58 -35.77
N HIS A 294 6.73 37.59 -35.45
CA HIS A 294 6.92 38.41 -34.25
C HIS A 294 6.26 37.76 -33.04
N ILE A 295 6.95 37.79 -31.91
CA ILE A 295 6.41 37.44 -30.61
C ILE A 295 5.63 38.65 -30.08
N PRO A 296 4.33 38.52 -29.74
CA PRO A 296 3.51 39.66 -29.35
C PRO A 296 4.07 40.48 -28.17
N VAL A 297 4.59 39.82 -27.13
CA VAL A 297 5.16 40.54 -25.97
C VAL A 297 6.45 41.28 -26.36
N GLU A 298 7.36 40.64 -27.09
CA GLU A 298 8.61 41.29 -27.54
C GLU A 298 8.29 42.49 -28.44
N TRP A 299 7.32 42.34 -29.34
CA TRP A 299 6.86 43.41 -30.22
C TRP A 299 6.24 44.59 -29.45
N ASP A 300 5.45 44.33 -28.41
CA ASP A 300 4.89 45.39 -27.55
C ASP A 300 6.02 46.14 -26.85
N MET A 301 6.98 45.42 -26.25
CA MET A 301 8.13 46.03 -25.56
C MET A 301 9.00 46.85 -26.53
N GLU A 302 9.27 46.35 -27.73
CA GLU A 302 10.04 47.07 -28.76
C GLU A 302 9.35 48.37 -29.20
N ARG A 303 8.01 48.39 -29.27
CA ARG A 303 7.25 49.61 -29.66
C ARG A 303 7.13 50.62 -28.53
N MET A 304 7.02 50.16 -27.29
CA MET A 304 6.98 51.04 -26.12
C MET A 304 8.35 51.66 -25.86
N GLY A 305 9.45 50.95 -26.15
CA GLY A 305 10.81 51.47 -25.99
C GLY A 305 11.05 51.95 -24.56
N ASP A 306 11.61 53.15 -24.42
CA ASP A 306 11.90 53.77 -23.12
C ASP A 306 10.64 54.30 -22.40
N ASP A 307 9.47 54.29 -23.04
CA ASP A 307 8.20 54.78 -22.46
C ASP A 307 7.43 53.70 -21.68
N VAL A 308 7.97 52.48 -21.55
CA VAL A 308 7.32 51.39 -20.81
C VAL A 308 7.40 51.65 -19.29
N ASP A 309 6.26 51.63 -18.60
CA ASP A 309 6.24 51.72 -17.14
C ASP A 309 6.62 50.39 -16.47
N ASP A 310 7.12 50.49 -15.23
CA ASP A 310 7.59 49.33 -14.44
C ASP A 310 6.48 48.29 -14.25
N ASP A 311 5.22 48.73 -14.06
CA ASP A 311 4.08 47.84 -13.87
C ASP A 311 3.83 46.98 -15.13
N THR A 312 3.93 47.57 -16.31
CA THR A 312 3.78 46.88 -17.59
C THR A 312 4.93 45.91 -17.82
N MET A 313 6.16 46.31 -17.51
CA MET A 313 7.33 45.41 -17.58
C MET A 313 7.17 44.18 -16.66
N ASP A 314 6.73 44.41 -15.42
CA ASP A 314 6.51 43.34 -14.44
C ASP A 314 5.38 42.40 -14.86
N ASN A 315 4.28 42.95 -15.39
CA ASN A 315 3.16 42.14 -15.89
C ASN A 315 3.45 41.44 -17.23
N ALA A 316 4.42 41.93 -18.01
CA ALA A 316 4.91 41.28 -19.21
C ALA A 316 5.87 40.10 -18.92
N ARG A 317 6.23 39.86 -17.66
CA ARG A 317 7.03 38.70 -17.26
C ARG A 317 6.15 37.46 -17.02
N PRO A 318 6.38 36.33 -17.71
CA PRO A 318 5.54 35.15 -17.53
C PRO A 318 5.88 34.39 -16.24
N PHE A 319 4.89 34.17 -15.37
CA PHE A 319 4.99 33.20 -14.27
C PHE A 319 4.39 31.86 -14.68
N LEU A 320 5.25 30.92 -15.08
CA LEU A 320 4.84 29.60 -15.57
C LEU A 320 4.24 28.76 -14.43
N MET A 321 3.01 28.30 -14.60
CA MET A 321 2.35 27.41 -13.64
C MET A 321 1.23 26.60 -14.28
N GLY A 322 0.99 25.40 -13.78
CA GLY A 322 -0.13 24.56 -14.18
C GLY A 322 -1.38 24.84 -13.36
N LYS A 323 -2.49 24.21 -13.73
CA LYS A 323 -3.75 24.26 -12.98
C LYS A 323 -3.62 23.76 -11.54
N ALA A 324 -2.63 22.91 -11.27
CA ALA A 324 -2.31 22.44 -9.92
C ALA A 324 -1.90 23.58 -8.95
N ALA A 325 -1.52 24.77 -9.43
CA ALA A 325 -1.21 25.91 -8.55
C ALA A 325 -2.37 26.24 -7.59
N ALA A 326 -3.62 26.04 -8.04
CA ALA A 326 -4.82 26.29 -7.25
C ALA A 326 -4.93 25.47 -5.95
N VAL A 327 -4.19 24.35 -5.87
CA VAL A 327 -4.24 23.38 -4.76
C VAL A 327 -2.84 23.14 -4.16
N VAL A 328 -1.86 23.95 -4.56
CA VAL A 328 -0.47 23.88 -4.10
C VAL A 328 -0.11 25.25 -3.50
N ASN A 329 -0.40 25.42 -2.21
CA ASN A 329 -0.29 26.71 -1.51
C ASN A 329 0.64 26.67 -0.27
N HIS A 330 1.31 25.56 -0.02
CA HIS A 330 2.21 25.39 1.12
C HIS A 330 3.64 25.08 0.66
N LYS A 331 4.62 25.71 1.31
CA LYS A 331 6.05 25.44 1.11
C LYS A 331 6.47 24.18 1.87
N LYS A 332 7.23 23.29 1.23
CA LYS A 332 7.74 22.03 1.80
C LYS A 332 9.11 21.71 1.20
N SER A 333 9.96 20.91 1.85
CA SER A 333 11.17 20.40 1.20
C SER A 333 10.83 19.42 0.07
N ALA A 334 11.73 19.27 -0.90
CA ALA A 334 11.56 18.32 -2.01
C ALA A 334 11.37 16.88 -1.51
N LYS A 335 12.09 16.50 -0.44
CA LYS A 335 11.95 15.20 0.21
C LYS A 335 10.53 14.97 0.75
N VAL A 336 9.99 15.92 1.51
CA VAL A 336 8.64 15.79 2.06
C VAL A 336 7.59 15.67 0.95
N ILE A 337 7.73 16.46 -0.13
CA ILE A 337 6.83 16.36 -1.28
C ILE A 337 6.85 14.94 -1.88
N ILE A 338 8.04 14.37 -2.08
CA ILE A 338 8.21 13.02 -2.65
C ILE A 338 7.63 11.96 -1.70
N ASP A 339 7.97 12.01 -0.42
CA ASP A 339 7.50 11.05 0.58
C ASP A 339 5.96 11.06 0.68
N GLU A 340 5.33 12.25 0.72
CA GLU A 340 3.88 12.39 0.75
C GLU A 340 3.21 11.89 -0.55
N MET A 341 3.82 12.14 -1.71
CA MET A 341 3.30 11.64 -2.98
C MET A 341 3.37 10.12 -3.05
N VAL A 342 4.48 9.51 -2.62
CA VAL A 342 4.63 8.04 -2.62
C VAL A 342 3.69 7.41 -1.61
N GLN A 343 3.70 7.88 -0.36
CA GLN A 343 2.84 7.34 0.69
C GLN A 343 1.36 7.50 0.30
N GLY A 344 0.95 8.69 -0.13
CA GLY A 344 -0.43 8.93 -0.55
C GLY A 344 -0.85 8.08 -1.75
N ALA A 345 0.07 7.70 -2.64
CA ALA A 345 -0.23 6.78 -3.74
C ALA A 345 -0.42 5.34 -3.23
N VAL A 346 0.44 4.88 -2.32
CA VAL A 346 0.31 3.56 -1.67
C VAL A 346 -0.99 3.47 -0.90
N ASP A 347 -1.33 4.48 -0.10
CA ASP A 347 -2.59 4.56 0.64
C ASP A 347 -3.79 4.54 -0.32
N THR A 348 -3.70 5.27 -1.43
CA THR A 348 -4.74 5.27 -2.48
C THR A 348 -4.89 3.89 -3.11
N PHE A 349 -3.80 3.16 -3.38
CA PHE A 349 -3.89 1.81 -3.90
C PHE A 349 -4.48 0.84 -2.88
N HIS A 350 -4.11 0.92 -1.60
CA HIS A 350 -4.71 0.10 -0.56
C HIS A 350 -6.21 0.37 -0.41
N ALA A 351 -6.61 1.64 -0.38
CA ALA A 351 -8.01 2.03 -0.31
C ALA A 351 -8.79 1.61 -1.57
N ASN A 352 -8.24 1.81 -2.76
CA ASN A 352 -8.90 1.37 -3.99
C ASN A 352 -8.99 -0.16 -4.07
N THR A 353 -7.94 -0.87 -3.64
CA THR A 353 -7.96 -2.33 -3.61
C THR A 353 -8.98 -2.84 -2.59
N SER A 354 -9.17 -2.18 -1.45
CA SER A 354 -10.24 -2.56 -0.51
C SER A 354 -11.64 -2.31 -1.09
N THR A 355 -11.79 -1.36 -2.03
CA THR A 355 -13.05 -1.18 -2.77
C THR A 355 -13.23 -2.15 -3.95
N LEU A 356 -12.16 -2.79 -4.41
CA LEU A 356 -12.18 -3.79 -5.48
C LEU A 356 -12.22 -5.18 -4.84
N SER A 357 -13.37 -5.84 -4.83
CA SER A 357 -13.57 -7.16 -4.22
C SER A 357 -12.45 -8.16 -4.57
N GLY A 358 -11.64 -8.58 -3.58
CA GLY A 358 -10.63 -9.62 -3.75
C GLY A 358 -9.55 -9.74 -2.65
N LYS A 359 -9.95 -10.18 -1.44
CA LYS A 359 -9.20 -10.98 -0.42
C LYS A 359 -9.76 -10.66 0.97
N MET A 360 -10.41 -11.63 1.62
CA MET A 360 -11.31 -11.33 2.73
C MET A 360 -10.82 -11.82 4.10
N LEU A 361 -9.91 -12.80 4.18
CA LEU A 361 -9.30 -13.24 5.45
C LEU A 361 -7.79 -13.45 5.32
N GLU A 362 -7.01 -12.84 6.21
CA GLU A 362 -5.61 -13.17 6.49
C GLU A 362 -5.40 -13.21 8.01
N ALA A 363 -5.06 -14.38 8.54
CA ALA A 363 -4.88 -14.58 9.98
C ALA A 363 -3.55 -15.30 10.25
N ARG A 364 -2.59 -14.62 10.86
CA ARG A 364 -1.24 -15.14 11.13
C ARG A 364 -1.02 -15.42 12.61
N LEU A 365 -0.81 -16.67 12.99
CA LEU A 365 -0.42 -17.10 14.33
C LEU A 365 1.11 -17.23 14.42
N GLU A 366 1.71 -16.69 15.49
CA GLU A 366 3.16 -16.81 15.74
C GLU A 366 3.62 -18.27 15.88
N GLN A 367 2.76 -19.15 16.41
CA GLN A 367 3.04 -20.57 16.59
C GLN A 367 1.86 -21.43 16.12
N ALA A 368 2.12 -22.31 15.16
CA ALA A 368 1.16 -23.30 14.66
C ALA A 368 0.69 -24.26 15.77
N ALA A 369 1.48 -24.43 16.84
CA ALA A 369 1.13 -25.24 18.00
C ALA A 369 -0.22 -24.87 18.63
N LEU A 370 -0.61 -23.59 18.60
CA LEU A 370 -1.88 -23.15 19.17
C LEU A 370 -3.08 -23.78 18.46
N LEU A 371 -3.20 -23.56 17.14
CA LEU A 371 -4.32 -24.11 16.36
C LEU A 371 -4.27 -25.64 16.32
N LYS A 372 -3.06 -26.23 16.29
CA LYS A 372 -2.88 -27.69 16.35
C LYS A 372 -3.46 -28.31 17.62
N LYS A 373 -3.13 -27.75 18.79
CA LYS A 373 -3.65 -28.21 20.09
C LYS A 373 -5.16 -28.00 20.20
N VAL A 374 -5.68 -26.89 19.68
CA VAL A 374 -7.13 -26.62 19.63
C VAL A 374 -7.84 -27.69 18.80
N VAL A 375 -7.41 -27.92 17.56
CA VAL A 375 -8.00 -28.92 16.66
C VAL A 375 -7.89 -30.34 17.26
N ASP A 376 -6.73 -30.68 17.83
CA ASP A 376 -6.53 -31.97 18.50
C ASP A 376 -7.47 -32.20 19.69
N ALA A 377 -7.88 -31.13 20.40
CA ALA A 377 -8.81 -31.21 21.51
C ALA A 377 -10.27 -31.42 21.09
N ILE A 378 -10.65 -31.00 19.88
CA ILE A 378 -12.06 -30.99 19.43
C ILE A 378 -12.40 -32.04 18.37
N LYS A 379 -11.41 -32.56 17.63
CA LYS A 379 -11.61 -33.47 16.48
C LYS A 379 -12.34 -34.79 16.78
N ASP A 380 -12.35 -35.22 18.05
CA ASP A 380 -13.02 -36.46 18.48
C ASP A 380 -14.48 -36.21 18.90
N LEU A 381 -14.89 -34.94 18.99
CA LEU A 381 -16.27 -34.52 19.25
C LEU A 381 -16.97 -34.10 17.96
N VAL A 382 -16.24 -33.39 17.11
CA VAL A 382 -16.75 -32.73 15.91
C VAL A 382 -15.96 -33.21 14.70
N GLN A 383 -16.66 -33.64 13.65
CA GLN A 383 -16.02 -34.07 12.41
C GLN A 383 -15.86 -32.92 11.42
N ASP A 384 -16.93 -32.14 11.23
CA ASP A 384 -17.05 -31.04 10.27
C ASP A 384 -17.60 -29.81 11.01
N CYS A 385 -16.99 -28.65 10.81
CA CYS A 385 -17.45 -27.41 11.44
C CYS A 385 -17.08 -26.16 10.65
N ASN A 386 -17.81 -25.09 10.92
CA ASN A 386 -17.49 -23.75 10.42
C ASN A 386 -16.51 -23.06 11.37
N PHE A 387 -15.42 -22.53 10.80
CA PHE A 387 -14.62 -21.48 11.41
C PHE A 387 -15.18 -20.14 10.95
N ASP A 388 -15.99 -19.52 11.81
CA ASP A 388 -16.63 -18.24 11.57
C ASP A 388 -15.64 -17.10 11.85
N CYS A 389 -15.15 -16.46 10.79
CA CYS A 389 -14.17 -15.39 10.88
C CYS A 389 -14.86 -14.03 10.67
N ASN A 390 -14.54 -13.05 11.51
CA ASN A 390 -15.01 -11.67 11.42
C ASN A 390 -13.92 -10.71 11.95
N ASP A 391 -14.24 -9.42 12.07
CA ASP A 391 -13.30 -8.40 12.58
C ASP A 391 -12.80 -8.67 14.01
N SER A 392 -13.57 -9.40 14.81
CA SER A 392 -13.27 -9.72 16.20
C SER A 392 -12.38 -10.95 16.37
N GLY A 393 -12.23 -11.78 15.34
CA GLY A 393 -11.41 -13.00 15.40
C GLY A 393 -11.99 -14.17 14.62
N ILE A 394 -11.59 -15.38 15.01
CA ILE A 394 -12.06 -16.66 14.47
C ILE A 394 -12.80 -17.42 15.58
N ALA A 395 -14.07 -17.69 15.36
CA ALA A 395 -14.93 -18.44 16.24
C ALA A 395 -15.29 -19.81 15.65
N LEU A 396 -15.63 -20.76 16.51
CA LEU A 396 -16.14 -22.07 16.12
C LEU A 396 -17.16 -22.51 17.16
N GLN A 397 -18.31 -22.99 16.71
CA GLN A 397 -19.31 -23.60 17.56
C GLN A 397 -19.86 -24.84 16.85
N ALA A 398 -19.89 -25.97 17.56
CA ALA A 398 -20.39 -27.22 17.00
C ALA A 398 -20.84 -28.20 18.09
N MET A 399 -21.94 -28.91 17.84
CA MET A 399 -22.39 -30.03 18.67
C MET A 399 -21.73 -31.33 18.21
N ASP A 400 -21.61 -32.27 19.14
CA ASP A 400 -21.28 -33.65 18.80
C ASP A 400 -22.47 -34.36 18.11
N ASN A 401 -22.20 -35.50 17.48
CA ASN A 401 -23.22 -36.28 16.76
C ASN A 401 -24.39 -36.76 17.66
N SER A 402 -24.19 -36.84 18.97
CA SER A 402 -25.22 -37.25 19.93
C SER A 402 -26.04 -36.07 20.46
N HIS A 403 -25.66 -34.82 20.14
CA HIS A 403 -26.24 -33.59 20.70
C HIS A 403 -26.20 -33.51 22.24
N VAL A 404 -25.15 -34.09 22.84
CA VAL A 404 -24.93 -34.13 24.30
C VAL A 404 -23.84 -33.15 24.73
N ALA A 405 -22.89 -32.87 23.83
CA ALA A 405 -21.77 -31.97 24.06
C ALA A 405 -21.70 -30.86 23.00
N LEU A 406 -21.42 -29.64 23.44
CA LEU A 406 -21.19 -28.48 22.59
C LEU A 406 -19.75 -27.98 22.77
N VAL A 407 -19.06 -27.72 21.68
CA VAL A 407 -17.78 -27.01 21.66
C VAL A 407 -18.03 -25.56 21.28
N SER A 408 -17.39 -24.62 21.99
CA SER A 408 -17.35 -23.21 21.64
C SER A 408 -15.93 -22.67 21.79
N MET A 409 -15.37 -22.15 20.71
CA MET A 409 -14.02 -21.60 20.65
C MET A 409 -14.08 -20.16 20.14
N MET A 410 -13.25 -19.30 20.70
CA MET A 410 -12.98 -17.96 20.19
C MET A 410 -11.48 -17.69 20.24
N LEU A 411 -10.87 -17.44 19.08
CA LEU A 411 -9.55 -16.86 18.95
C LEU A 411 -9.73 -15.39 18.55
N LYS A 412 -9.48 -14.48 19.49
CA LYS A 412 -9.60 -13.03 19.28
C LYS A 412 -8.58 -12.53 18.26
N SER A 413 -8.93 -11.48 17.52
CA SER A 413 -8.08 -10.86 16.49
C SER A 413 -6.65 -10.56 16.97
N GLU A 414 -6.51 -10.18 18.23
CA GLU A 414 -5.25 -9.86 18.92
C GLU A 414 -4.35 -11.08 19.13
N SER A 415 -4.88 -12.30 18.97
CA SER A 415 -4.11 -13.54 18.97
C SER A 415 -3.36 -13.76 17.65
N PHE A 416 -3.58 -12.91 16.64
CA PHE A 416 -2.95 -12.99 15.32
C PHE A 416 -2.16 -11.71 15.00
N SER A 417 -1.09 -11.83 14.23
CA SER A 417 -0.21 -10.72 13.82
C SER A 417 0.41 -11.00 12.46
N PRO A 418 -0.11 -10.44 11.34
CA PRO A 418 -1.32 -9.60 11.26
C PRO A 418 -2.64 -10.41 11.29
N PHE A 419 -3.73 -9.71 11.60
CA PHE A 419 -5.11 -10.16 11.41
C PHE A 419 -5.85 -9.20 10.49
N ARG A 420 -6.60 -9.74 9.52
CA ARG A 420 -7.51 -8.99 8.67
C ARG A 420 -8.67 -9.88 8.28
N CYS A 421 -9.89 -9.41 8.53
CA CYS A 421 -11.11 -10.04 8.06
C CYS A 421 -12.07 -8.96 7.54
N ASP A 422 -12.20 -8.85 6.22
CA ASP A 422 -12.90 -7.72 5.59
C ASP A 422 -14.43 -7.91 5.60
N ARG A 423 -14.93 -9.15 5.70
CA ARG A 423 -16.33 -9.47 5.98
C ARG A 423 -16.45 -10.79 6.74
N ASN A 424 -17.60 -10.99 7.38
CA ASN A 424 -17.95 -12.25 8.01
C ASN A 424 -17.91 -13.39 6.98
N ILE A 425 -17.14 -14.42 7.28
CA ILE A 425 -16.92 -15.58 6.41
C ILE A 425 -16.96 -16.85 7.24
N ALA A 426 -17.69 -17.86 6.78
CA ALA A 426 -17.74 -19.18 7.40
C ALA A 426 -16.86 -20.12 6.59
N LEU A 427 -15.83 -20.68 7.21
CA LEU A 427 -14.96 -21.67 6.56
C LEU A 427 -15.38 -23.07 7.03
N GLY A 428 -16.21 -23.75 6.24
CA GLY A 428 -16.62 -25.12 6.52
C GLY A 428 -15.49 -26.09 6.23
N ILE A 429 -14.94 -26.72 7.28
CA ILE A 429 -13.73 -27.53 7.21
C ILE A 429 -13.95 -28.89 7.90
N ASN A 430 -13.54 -29.96 7.22
CA ASN A 430 -13.38 -31.27 7.83
C ASN A 430 -12.15 -31.30 8.76
N LEU A 431 -12.36 -31.49 10.06
CA LEU A 431 -11.29 -31.44 11.07
C LEU A 431 -10.27 -32.57 10.91
N GLY A 432 -10.65 -33.71 10.32
CA GLY A 432 -9.72 -34.77 9.96
C GLY A 432 -8.72 -34.34 8.88
N SER A 433 -9.17 -33.55 7.91
CA SER A 433 -8.33 -32.97 6.85
C SER A 433 -7.44 -31.86 7.39
N LEU A 434 -8.00 -30.97 8.21
CA LEU A 434 -7.24 -29.92 8.89
C LEU A 434 -6.13 -30.50 9.79
N THR A 435 -6.43 -31.58 10.53
CA THR A 435 -5.44 -32.29 11.35
C THR A 435 -4.27 -32.82 10.51
N LYS A 436 -4.52 -33.31 9.28
CA LYS A 436 -3.45 -33.80 8.40
C LYS A 436 -2.56 -32.66 7.92
N VAL A 437 -3.14 -31.50 7.57
CA VAL A 437 -2.38 -30.30 7.16
C VAL A 437 -1.56 -29.75 8.32
N LEU A 438 -2.13 -29.62 9.52
CA LEU A 438 -1.43 -29.13 10.71
C LEU A 438 -0.30 -30.08 11.19
N ARG A 439 -0.32 -31.35 10.78
CA ARG A 439 0.79 -32.29 11.04
C ARG A 439 2.02 -32.04 10.17
N CYS A 440 1.89 -31.29 9.08
CA CYS A 440 3.00 -30.92 8.21
C CYS A 440 3.90 -29.81 8.81
N ALA A 441 3.44 -29.18 9.89
CA ALA A 441 4.12 -28.10 10.60
C ALA A 441 4.77 -28.58 11.91
N GLN A 442 5.92 -27.99 12.23
CA GLN A 442 6.49 -28.02 13.57
C GLN A 442 5.70 -27.09 14.51
N GLY A 443 5.84 -27.29 15.82
CA GLY A 443 5.10 -26.48 16.81
C GLY A 443 5.43 -24.99 16.76
N GLU A 444 6.72 -24.68 16.54
CA GLU A 444 7.28 -23.33 16.48
C GLU A 444 7.17 -22.68 15.09
N ASP A 445 6.61 -23.37 14.10
CA ASP A 445 6.40 -22.78 12.77
C ASP A 445 5.32 -21.69 12.86
N ILE A 446 5.50 -20.60 12.13
CA ILE A 446 4.52 -19.53 11.99
C ILE A 446 3.43 -20.02 11.04
N LEU A 447 2.16 -19.87 11.41
CA LEU A 447 1.03 -20.31 10.60
C LEU A 447 0.26 -19.10 10.06
N THR A 448 0.03 -19.04 8.74
CA THR A 448 -0.84 -18.05 8.11
C THR A 448 -2.01 -18.74 7.41
N MET A 449 -3.24 -18.33 7.75
CA MET A 449 -4.47 -18.74 7.08
C MET A 449 -4.92 -17.66 6.11
N LYS A 450 -5.27 -18.04 4.88
CA LYS A 450 -5.75 -17.11 3.84
C LYS A 450 -6.98 -17.67 3.14
N ALA A 451 -8.01 -16.83 2.99
CA ALA A 451 -9.20 -17.17 2.20
C ALA A 451 -9.69 -15.96 1.39
N GLU A 452 -10.21 -16.25 0.19
CA GLU A 452 -10.82 -15.28 -0.70
C GLU A 452 -12.28 -14.98 -0.31
N ASP A 453 -12.96 -14.10 -1.06
CA ASP A 453 -14.41 -13.89 -0.91
C ASP A 453 -15.17 -15.07 -1.54
N ALA A 454 -16.20 -15.60 -0.87
CA ALA A 454 -16.88 -16.87 -1.21
C ALA A 454 -15.90 -18.01 -1.55
N PRO A 455 -15.06 -18.44 -0.60
CA PRO A 455 -13.93 -19.32 -0.88
C PRO A 455 -14.38 -20.75 -1.16
N ASP A 456 -13.85 -21.35 -2.22
CA ASP A 456 -13.90 -22.81 -2.42
C ASP A 456 -12.77 -23.53 -1.68
N VAL A 457 -11.73 -22.79 -1.29
CA VAL A 457 -10.54 -23.28 -0.60
C VAL A 457 -10.04 -22.28 0.44
N VAL A 458 -9.43 -22.80 1.50
CA VAL A 458 -8.60 -22.03 2.44
C VAL A 458 -7.16 -22.48 2.32
N ASN A 459 -6.24 -21.53 2.24
CA ASN A 459 -4.80 -21.77 2.19
C ASN A 459 -4.19 -21.70 3.59
N PHE A 460 -3.34 -22.67 3.92
CA PHE A 460 -2.51 -22.70 5.11
C PHE A 460 -1.04 -22.62 4.70
N THR A 461 -0.36 -21.56 5.09
CA THR A 461 1.08 -21.36 4.91
C THR A 461 1.80 -21.58 6.24
N PHE A 462 2.84 -22.42 6.26
CA PHE A 462 3.73 -22.62 7.41
C PHE A 462 5.14 -22.14 7.08
N GLU A 463 5.68 -21.26 7.91
CA GLU A 463 7.03 -20.71 7.80
C GLU A 463 7.86 -21.18 9.00
N SER A 464 9.01 -21.79 8.73
CA SER A 464 9.90 -22.25 9.79
C SER A 464 10.59 -21.07 10.49
N ALA A 465 10.60 -21.07 11.82
CA ALA A 465 11.31 -20.06 12.61
C ALA A 465 12.85 -20.22 12.55
N GLU A 466 13.34 -21.42 12.24
CA GLU A 466 14.78 -21.75 12.28
C GLU A 466 15.42 -21.87 10.89
N SER A 467 14.62 -21.98 9.83
CA SER A 467 15.09 -22.22 8.46
C SER A 467 14.25 -21.44 7.45
N ASP A 468 14.77 -21.23 6.24
CA ASP A 468 14.05 -20.54 5.16
C ASP A 468 13.03 -21.44 4.45
N ARG A 469 12.38 -22.36 5.20
CA ARG A 469 11.41 -23.32 4.68
C ARG A 469 10.01 -22.73 4.78
N ILE A 470 9.34 -22.63 3.64
CA ILE A 470 7.92 -22.28 3.53
C ILE A 470 7.18 -23.47 2.92
N SER A 471 6.01 -23.80 3.47
CA SER A 471 5.12 -24.82 2.89
C SER A 471 3.69 -24.35 2.87
N GLU A 472 3.00 -24.59 1.76
CA GLU A 472 1.63 -24.13 1.51
C GLU A 472 0.73 -25.32 1.21
N TYR A 473 -0.47 -25.32 1.79
CA TYR A 473 -1.46 -26.37 1.63
C TYR A 473 -2.86 -25.78 1.51
N ASP A 474 -3.58 -26.18 0.47
CA ASP A 474 -4.98 -25.81 0.29
C ASP A 474 -5.92 -26.89 0.83
N ILE A 475 -6.92 -26.47 1.61
CA ILE A 475 -8.02 -27.33 2.03
C ILE A 475 -9.29 -26.87 1.31
N LYS A 476 -9.97 -27.82 0.66
CA LYS A 476 -11.29 -27.57 0.08
C LYS A 476 -12.30 -27.31 1.18
N LEU A 477 -13.06 -26.23 1.00
CA LEU A 477 -14.16 -25.88 1.87
C LEU A 477 -15.42 -26.64 1.47
N MET A 478 -16.35 -26.74 2.39
CA MET A 478 -17.64 -27.38 2.19
C MET A 478 -18.74 -26.54 2.84
N ASP A 479 -19.94 -26.61 2.27
CA ASP A 479 -21.10 -25.97 2.87
C ASP A 479 -21.55 -26.78 4.09
N ILE A 480 -21.57 -26.14 5.25
CA ILE A 480 -22.06 -26.70 6.50
C ILE A 480 -23.17 -25.80 7.00
N ASP A 481 -24.38 -26.34 7.12
CA ASP A 481 -25.53 -25.61 7.62
C ASP A 481 -25.26 -25.10 9.04
N GLN A 482 -25.48 -23.81 9.25
CA GLN A 482 -25.14 -23.11 10.48
C GLN A 482 -26.34 -23.07 11.43
N GLU A 483 -26.32 -23.90 12.47
CA GLU A 483 -27.17 -23.70 13.66
C GLU A 483 -26.37 -22.90 14.69
N HIS A 484 -26.46 -21.57 14.65
CA HIS A 484 -25.87 -20.75 15.70
C HIS A 484 -26.71 -20.87 16.98
N LEU A 485 -26.16 -21.55 17.97
CA LEU A 485 -26.81 -21.75 19.25
C LEU A 485 -26.47 -20.57 20.17
N GLY A 486 -27.49 -19.80 20.53
CA GLY A 486 -27.36 -18.79 21.57
C GLY A 486 -27.01 -19.47 22.89
N ILE A 487 -25.81 -19.23 23.40
CA ILE A 487 -25.41 -19.65 24.75
C ILE A 487 -25.91 -18.57 25.71
N PRO A 488 -26.88 -18.87 26.61
CA PRO A 488 -27.40 -17.87 27.53
C PRO A 488 -26.37 -17.53 28.61
N ASP A 489 -26.34 -16.25 29.01
CA ASP A 489 -25.63 -15.84 30.22
C ASP A 489 -26.27 -16.53 31.42
N THR A 490 -25.54 -17.47 32.01
CA THR A 490 -26.03 -18.31 33.10
C THR A 490 -25.28 -18.00 34.39
N GLU A 491 -26.01 -17.79 35.47
CA GLU A 491 -25.44 -17.82 36.82
C GLU A 491 -25.28 -19.27 37.28
N TYR A 492 -24.05 -19.65 37.61
CA TYR A 492 -23.73 -21.00 38.05
C TYR A 492 -23.73 -21.12 39.58
N ALA A 493 -24.32 -22.20 40.10
CA ALA A 493 -24.32 -22.55 41.51
C ALA A 493 -22.91 -22.73 42.08
N ALA A 494 -22.00 -23.33 41.31
CA ALA A 494 -20.61 -23.52 41.67
C ALA A 494 -19.67 -23.20 40.50
N THR A 495 -18.58 -22.48 40.77
CA THR A 495 -17.47 -22.26 39.85
C THR A 495 -16.18 -22.75 40.50
N ILE A 496 -15.52 -23.73 39.89
CA ILE A 496 -14.28 -24.34 40.37
C ILE A 496 -13.16 -24.06 39.37
N THR A 497 -12.09 -23.41 39.80
CA THR A 497 -10.85 -23.31 39.03
C THR A 497 -9.83 -24.27 39.64
N LEU A 498 -9.26 -25.16 38.84
CA LEU A 498 -8.29 -26.16 39.29
C LEU A 498 -7.21 -26.41 38.22
N PRO A 499 -6.08 -27.05 38.57
CA PRO A 499 -5.04 -27.35 37.59
C PRO A 499 -5.56 -28.33 36.52
N SER A 500 -5.33 -28.00 35.24
CA SER A 500 -5.79 -28.81 34.10
C SER A 500 -5.21 -30.23 34.12
N SER A 501 -4.00 -30.39 34.66
CA SER A 501 -3.32 -31.68 34.83
C SER A 501 -3.98 -32.55 35.91
N GLU A 502 -4.47 -31.93 36.98
CA GLU A 502 -5.17 -32.63 38.06
C GLU A 502 -6.56 -33.06 37.60
N PHE A 503 -7.30 -32.20 36.90
CA PHE A 503 -8.57 -32.57 36.30
C PHE A 503 -8.44 -33.72 35.28
N GLN A 504 -7.41 -33.68 34.44
CA GLN A 504 -7.08 -34.77 33.51
C GLN A 504 -6.75 -36.08 34.24
N ARG A 505 -6.03 -36.00 35.36
CA ARG A 505 -5.73 -37.17 36.18
C ARG A 505 -7.00 -37.78 36.78
N ILE A 506 -7.85 -36.95 37.39
CA ILE A 506 -9.10 -37.39 38.02
C ILE A 506 -10.01 -38.09 37.01
N THR A 507 -10.25 -37.47 35.85
CA THR A 507 -11.14 -38.03 34.82
C THR A 507 -10.60 -39.33 34.25
N ARG A 508 -9.28 -39.46 34.06
CA ARG A 508 -8.65 -40.70 33.60
C ARG A 508 -8.73 -41.81 34.65
N ASP A 509 -8.39 -41.49 35.90
CA ASP A 509 -8.30 -42.49 36.97
C ASP A 509 -9.71 -43.02 37.32
N LEU A 510 -10.73 -42.15 37.35
CA LEU A 510 -12.14 -42.57 37.54
C LEU A 510 -12.73 -43.24 36.30
N GLY A 511 -12.32 -42.85 35.10
CA GLY A 511 -12.73 -43.47 33.83
C GLY A 511 -12.32 -44.95 33.70
N ALA A 512 -11.36 -45.41 34.50
CA ALA A 512 -11.01 -46.83 34.58
C ALA A 512 -11.99 -47.66 35.43
N LEU A 513 -12.84 -47.00 36.24
CA LEU A 513 -13.75 -47.65 37.19
C LEU A 513 -15.21 -47.57 36.76
N SER A 514 -15.64 -46.47 36.13
CA SER A 514 -17.02 -46.23 35.71
C SER A 514 -17.09 -45.40 34.43
N GLU A 515 -18.23 -45.46 33.73
CA GLU A 515 -18.52 -44.58 32.59
C GLU A 515 -19.08 -43.20 33.00
N SER A 516 -19.43 -43.04 34.28
CA SER A 516 -20.07 -41.84 34.83
C SER A 516 -19.34 -41.33 36.07
N VAL A 517 -19.34 -40.01 36.25
CA VAL A 517 -18.85 -39.35 37.47
C VAL A 517 -19.89 -38.37 37.99
N SER A 518 -20.21 -38.50 39.28
CA SER A 518 -20.94 -37.49 40.03
C SER A 518 -19.96 -36.42 40.50
N ILE A 519 -20.15 -35.19 40.05
CA ILE A 519 -19.41 -34.01 40.50
C ILE A 519 -20.29 -33.29 41.50
N GLU A 520 -19.87 -33.29 42.75
CA GLU A 520 -20.59 -32.67 43.87
C GLU A 520 -19.73 -31.57 44.48
N CYS A 521 -20.25 -30.34 44.52
CA CYS A 521 -19.61 -29.19 45.12
C CYS A 521 -20.38 -28.74 46.36
N THR A 522 -19.69 -28.74 47.51
CA THR A 522 -20.23 -28.29 48.80
C THR A 522 -19.25 -27.32 49.47
N LYS A 523 -19.58 -26.85 50.68
CA LYS A 523 -18.69 -25.99 51.47
C LYS A 523 -17.37 -26.67 51.85
N ASP A 524 -17.32 -28.00 51.83
CA ASP A 524 -16.14 -28.79 52.19
C ASP A 524 -15.18 -29.01 51.01
N GLY A 525 -15.59 -28.64 49.79
CA GLY A 525 -14.81 -28.79 48.57
C GLY A 525 -15.63 -29.36 47.40
N VAL A 526 -14.92 -29.70 46.32
CA VAL A 526 -15.49 -30.41 45.16
C VAL A 526 -15.08 -31.88 45.21
N SER A 527 -16.03 -32.77 45.01
CA SER A 527 -15.81 -34.22 45.01
C SER A 527 -16.26 -34.85 43.69
N PHE A 528 -15.41 -35.72 43.16
CA PHE A 528 -15.62 -36.50 41.96
C PHE A 528 -15.78 -37.96 42.38
N LYS A 529 -17.01 -38.47 42.29
CA LYS A 529 -17.39 -39.80 42.77
C LYS A 529 -17.88 -40.66 41.61
N CYS A 530 -17.48 -41.91 41.56
CA CYS A 530 -18.01 -42.87 40.61
C CYS A 530 -18.35 -44.19 41.31
N ASN A 531 -19.40 -44.82 40.82
CA ASN A 531 -19.82 -46.17 41.19
C ASN A 531 -19.81 -46.99 39.89
N GLY A 532 -19.12 -48.13 39.90
CA GLY A 532 -18.99 -48.98 38.74
C GLY A 532 -18.78 -50.43 39.15
N ASP A 533 -18.94 -51.35 38.19
CA ASP A 533 -18.95 -52.80 38.46
C ASP A 533 -17.63 -53.32 39.05
N ILE A 534 -16.51 -52.64 38.74
CA ILE A 534 -15.17 -52.98 39.24
C ILE A 534 -14.94 -52.45 40.66
N GLY A 535 -15.59 -51.35 41.03
CA GLY A 535 -15.45 -50.71 42.33
C GLY A 535 -15.84 -49.24 42.33
N ASN A 536 -15.78 -48.63 43.52
CA ASN A 536 -16.11 -47.23 43.74
C ASN A 536 -14.84 -46.37 43.82
N GLY A 537 -14.90 -45.17 43.26
CA GLY A 537 -13.82 -44.18 43.32
C GLY A 537 -14.34 -42.84 43.85
N SER A 538 -13.55 -42.15 44.66
CA SER A 538 -13.86 -40.81 45.14
C SER A 538 -12.58 -39.98 45.27
N VAL A 539 -12.56 -38.82 44.62
CA VAL A 539 -11.49 -37.82 44.78
C VAL A 539 -12.10 -36.51 45.24
N THR A 540 -11.57 -35.92 46.32
CA THR A 540 -12.06 -34.65 46.86
C THR A 540 -10.95 -33.61 46.84
N LEU A 541 -11.21 -32.48 46.18
CA LEU A 541 -10.33 -31.32 46.18
C LEU A 541 -10.92 -30.25 47.10
N ARG A 542 -10.08 -29.77 48.02
CA ARG A 542 -10.42 -28.63 48.88
C ARG A 542 -9.81 -27.37 48.32
N GLN A 543 -10.47 -26.24 48.59
CA GLN A 543 -9.91 -24.94 48.27
C GLN A 543 -8.55 -24.78 48.94
N HIS A 544 -7.54 -24.44 48.15
CA HIS A 544 -6.20 -24.21 48.65
C HIS A 544 -5.44 -23.23 47.76
N THR A 545 -4.58 -22.45 48.39
CA THR A 545 -3.71 -21.47 47.73
C THR A 545 -2.26 -21.85 47.99
N ASN A 546 -1.53 -22.11 46.93
CA ASN A 546 -0.10 -22.32 46.92
C ASN A 546 0.59 -20.99 46.59
N VAL A 547 1.39 -20.49 47.53
CA VAL A 547 2.07 -19.19 47.42
C VAL A 547 3.27 -19.24 46.46
N GLU A 548 3.83 -20.43 46.22
CA GLU A 548 5.00 -20.60 45.35
C GLU A 548 4.60 -20.82 43.88
N ASP A 549 3.39 -21.35 43.63
CA ASP A 549 2.94 -21.74 42.30
C ASP A 549 1.41 -21.62 42.20
N GLU A 550 0.94 -20.45 41.72
CA GLU A 550 -0.49 -20.16 41.56
C GLU A 550 -1.20 -21.14 40.61
N ASP A 551 -0.45 -21.78 39.69
CA ASP A 551 -1.00 -22.77 38.75
C ASP A 551 -1.45 -24.07 39.46
N LYS A 552 -1.10 -24.25 40.74
CA LYS A 552 -1.53 -25.38 41.56
C LYS A 552 -2.78 -25.09 42.39
N ASN A 553 -3.27 -23.85 42.40
CA ASN A 553 -4.39 -23.45 43.24
C ASN A 553 -5.69 -24.17 42.86
N VAL A 554 -6.51 -24.42 43.87
CA VAL A 554 -7.93 -24.79 43.68
C VAL A 554 -8.77 -23.70 44.30
N GLU A 555 -9.55 -23.02 43.46
CA GLU A 555 -10.48 -21.97 43.87
C GLU A 555 -11.90 -22.48 43.69
N ILE A 556 -12.75 -22.28 44.69
CA ILE A 556 -14.15 -22.73 44.69
C ILE A 556 -15.02 -21.54 45.08
N ASN A 557 -15.85 -21.09 44.16
CA ASN A 557 -16.90 -20.11 44.42
C ASN A 557 -18.24 -20.83 44.41
N LEU A 558 -18.87 -20.92 45.58
CA LEU A 558 -20.12 -21.67 45.78
C LEU A 558 -21.24 -20.74 46.23
N SER A 559 -22.29 -20.66 45.44
CA SER A 559 -23.55 -19.99 45.77
C SER A 559 -24.51 -20.96 46.46
N GLU A 560 -24.69 -22.17 45.88
CA GLU A 560 -25.53 -23.24 46.43
C GLU A 560 -24.91 -24.63 46.16
N PRO A 561 -25.11 -25.62 47.05
CA PRO A 561 -24.62 -26.98 46.81
C PRO A 561 -25.23 -27.60 45.55
N VAL A 562 -24.40 -28.24 44.73
CA VAL A 562 -24.81 -28.84 43.46
C VAL A 562 -24.15 -30.21 43.30
N ALA A 563 -24.91 -31.20 42.84
CA ALA A 563 -24.43 -32.55 42.57
C ALA A 563 -25.05 -33.05 41.26
N LEU A 564 -24.20 -33.27 40.25
CA LEU A 564 -24.64 -33.67 38.91
C LEU A 564 -23.76 -34.79 38.38
N THR A 565 -24.36 -35.72 37.63
CA THR A 565 -23.65 -36.86 37.04
C THR A 565 -23.35 -36.59 35.57
N PHE A 566 -22.12 -36.86 35.13
CA PHE A 566 -21.67 -36.64 33.75
C PHE A 566 -20.98 -37.88 33.19
N SER A 567 -20.93 -37.99 31.86
CA SER A 567 -20.18 -39.06 31.20
C SER A 567 -18.68 -38.79 31.24
N LEU A 568 -17.92 -39.74 31.80
CA LEU A 568 -16.46 -39.66 31.88
C LEU A 568 -15.80 -39.67 30.50
N LYS A 569 -16.40 -40.36 29.52
CA LYS A 569 -15.91 -40.38 28.13
C LYS A 569 -15.76 -38.97 27.54
N TYR A 570 -16.76 -38.10 27.72
CA TYR A 570 -16.71 -36.72 27.24
C TYR A 570 -15.70 -35.89 28.03
N LEU A 571 -15.68 -36.02 29.37
CA LEU A 571 -14.73 -35.30 30.20
C LEU A 571 -13.27 -35.65 29.88
N THR A 572 -12.97 -36.93 29.62
CA THR A 572 -11.66 -37.38 29.15
C THR A 572 -11.30 -36.77 27.80
N ASN A 573 -12.27 -36.62 26.88
CA ASN A 573 -12.05 -35.91 25.62
C ASN A 573 -11.75 -34.42 25.85
N PHE A 574 -12.50 -33.74 26.72
CA PHE A 574 -12.27 -32.32 27.02
C PHE A 574 -10.89 -32.08 27.66
N CYS A 575 -10.37 -33.05 28.41
CA CYS A 575 -9.02 -32.98 28.98
C CYS A 575 -7.89 -33.04 27.94
N LYS A 576 -8.17 -33.27 26.66
CA LYS A 576 -7.17 -33.10 25.58
C LYS A 576 -6.76 -31.62 25.42
N ALA A 577 -7.60 -30.69 25.89
CA ALA A 577 -7.28 -29.26 25.94
C ALA A 577 -6.35 -28.86 27.09
N SER A 578 -5.97 -29.76 28.01
CA SER A 578 -5.08 -29.42 29.14
C SER A 578 -3.70 -28.88 28.72
N GLY A 579 -3.28 -29.09 27.47
CA GLY A 579 -2.05 -28.50 26.92
C GLY A 579 -2.18 -27.05 26.43
N LEU A 580 -3.38 -26.47 26.47
CA LEU A 580 -3.70 -25.09 26.05
C LEU A 580 -3.71 -24.11 27.22
N SER A 581 -4.14 -24.56 28.40
CA SER A 581 -4.19 -23.76 29.63
C SER A 581 -3.74 -24.58 30.82
N LYS A 582 -2.98 -23.95 31.73
CA LYS A 582 -2.49 -24.59 32.96
C LYS A 582 -3.61 -24.87 33.96
N SER A 583 -4.67 -24.06 33.94
CA SER A 583 -5.88 -24.23 34.75
C SER A 583 -7.12 -24.45 33.88
N VAL A 584 -8.09 -25.14 34.45
CA VAL A 584 -9.41 -25.38 33.87
C VAL A 584 -10.47 -24.87 34.84
N LYS A 585 -11.52 -24.27 34.29
CA LYS A 585 -12.66 -23.78 35.04
C LYS A 585 -13.90 -24.63 34.77
N LEU A 586 -14.50 -25.14 35.84
CA LEU A 586 -15.73 -25.94 35.82
C LEU A 586 -16.87 -25.11 36.41
N CYS A 587 -17.96 -24.94 35.68
CA CYS A 587 -19.15 -24.29 36.21
C CYS A 587 -20.35 -25.25 36.21
N LEU A 588 -20.97 -25.42 37.37
CA LEU A 588 -22.08 -26.34 37.61
C LEU A 588 -23.30 -25.59 38.11
N SER A 589 -24.47 -25.96 37.61
CA SER A 589 -25.77 -25.53 38.12
C SER A 589 -26.81 -26.58 37.76
N ASN A 590 -27.85 -26.75 38.57
CA ASN A 590 -28.96 -27.63 38.20
C ASN A 590 -29.62 -27.11 36.92
N GLU A 591 -30.14 -28.02 36.09
CA GLU A 591 -30.86 -27.70 34.84
C GLU A 591 -30.03 -27.04 33.72
N VAL A 592 -28.72 -26.84 33.92
CA VAL A 592 -27.82 -26.25 32.91
C VAL A 592 -26.65 -27.21 32.63
N PRO A 593 -26.16 -27.31 31.37
CA PRO A 593 -24.95 -28.08 31.06
C PRO A 593 -23.72 -27.63 31.88
N LEU A 594 -22.87 -28.60 32.23
CA LEU A 594 -21.54 -28.33 32.80
C LEU A 594 -20.71 -27.54 31.78
N LEU A 595 -20.20 -26.38 32.18
CA LEU A 595 -19.19 -25.65 31.43
C LEU A 595 -17.79 -26.09 31.87
N VAL A 596 -16.96 -26.49 30.91
CA VAL A 596 -15.52 -26.72 31.07
C VAL A 596 -14.78 -25.72 30.19
N GLU A 597 -14.12 -24.74 30.80
CA GLU A 597 -13.44 -23.63 30.11
C GLU A 597 -11.91 -23.72 30.29
N TYR A 598 -11.20 -23.61 29.17
CA TYR A 598 -9.77 -23.38 29.09
C TYR A 598 -9.52 -21.97 28.53
N SER A 599 -9.01 -21.08 29.36
CA SER A 599 -8.67 -19.72 28.98
C SER A 599 -7.40 -19.68 28.14
N LEU A 600 -7.42 -18.91 27.06
CA LEU A 600 -6.27 -18.70 26.18
C LEU A 600 -5.81 -17.24 26.28
N SER A 601 -4.69 -16.89 25.62
CA SER A 601 -4.18 -15.52 25.56
C SER A 601 -5.20 -14.54 24.97
N ASN A 602 -5.09 -13.26 25.34
CA ASN A 602 -5.88 -12.16 24.77
C ASN A 602 -7.41 -12.34 24.89
N ASN A 603 -7.88 -12.91 26.00
CA ASN A 603 -9.29 -13.22 26.25
C ASN A 603 -9.91 -14.20 25.23
N SER A 604 -9.08 -14.95 24.52
CA SER A 604 -9.49 -16.12 23.73
C SER A 604 -9.87 -17.28 24.66
N PHE A 605 -10.66 -18.23 24.19
CA PHE A 605 -11.08 -19.39 25.00
C PHE A 605 -11.39 -20.62 24.17
N LEU A 606 -11.35 -21.77 24.83
CA LEU A 606 -11.97 -23.02 24.39
C LEU A 606 -12.89 -23.54 25.50
N ARG A 607 -14.19 -23.62 25.21
CA ARG A 607 -15.25 -24.03 26.12
C ARG A 607 -15.92 -25.29 25.62
N PHE A 608 -16.26 -26.15 26.56
CA PHE A 608 -17.09 -27.32 26.34
C PHE A 608 -18.31 -27.25 27.24
N TYR A 609 -19.47 -27.59 26.72
CA TYR A 609 -20.70 -27.74 27.48
C TYR A 609 -21.13 -29.20 27.42
N LEU A 610 -21.49 -29.79 28.56
CA LEU A 610 -21.90 -31.19 28.64
C LEU A 610 -23.19 -31.33 29.43
N ALA A 611 -24.21 -31.92 28.80
CA ALA A 611 -25.46 -32.21 29.48
C ALA A 611 -25.24 -33.23 30.62
N PRO A 612 -25.86 -33.04 31.79
CA PRO A 612 -25.85 -34.04 32.84
C PRO A 612 -26.58 -35.31 32.37
N LYS A 613 -26.14 -36.47 32.86
CA LYS A 613 -26.93 -37.70 32.76
C LYS A 613 -28.18 -37.52 33.63
N ILE A 614 -29.35 -37.67 33.01
CA ILE A 614 -30.61 -37.82 33.75
C ILE A 614 -30.48 -39.14 34.51
N GLY A 615 -30.57 -39.09 35.84
CA GLY A 615 -30.58 -40.32 36.63
C GLY A 615 -31.81 -41.16 36.29
N ASP A 616 -31.68 -42.48 36.39
CA ASP A 616 -32.82 -43.36 36.62
C ASP A 616 -33.34 -43.08 38.04
N GLU A 617 -33.96 -41.92 38.25
CA GLU A 617 -34.77 -41.66 39.45
C GLU A 617 -36.19 -42.13 39.16
N GLU A 618 -36.43 -43.43 39.40
CA GLU A 618 -37.69 -43.92 39.96
C GLU A 618 -37.62 -43.94 41.49
#